data_AF-A0A0C1QVS0-F1
#
_entry.id   AF-A0A0C1QVS0-F1
#
_cell.length_a   1.000
_cell.length_b   1.000
_cell.length_c   1.000
_cell.angle_alpha   90.00
_cell.angle_beta   90.00
_cell.angle_gamma   90.00
#
_symmetry.space_group_name_H-M   'P 1'
#
loop_
_entity.id
_entity.type
_entity.pdbx_description
1 polymer ?
#
loop_
_entity_poly.entity_id
_entity_poly.type
_entity_poly.pdbx_seq_one_letter_code
_entity_poly.pdbx_strand_id
1 'polypeptide(L)'
;MSDRMSIEEAYFVLELKPGASQAEIKHTYRRLVKIWHPDNFSLVQQKEEAEEKIKLINEAYNKLKSYQPTQAEHPHPTSESYQTPIARVYVSRFNAEAFYNDGVENVKLGRYKDALTDFTHAIRLNPNYTEAYKYRGYVCSVLGYEHRANSDLDKAAQLEGQLRIRENYSSSSSRRSKRSKQKSRSKFPIGRFFRWIKSLLGLNRRYR
;
A
#
# COMPACT_ATOMS: atom_id res chain seq x y z
N MET A 1 -19.13 10.05 -29.59
CA MET A 1 -19.52 8.64 -29.43
C MET A 1 -18.32 7.94 -28.83
N SER A 2 -18.38 7.58 -27.53
CA SER A 2 -17.25 6.95 -26.83
C SER A 2 -17.07 5.53 -27.33
N ASP A 3 -16.16 5.33 -28.28
CA ASP A 3 -15.62 4.00 -28.53
C ASP A 3 -14.85 3.57 -27.29
N ARG A 4 -15.49 2.68 -26.53
CA ARG A 4 -14.85 1.98 -25.43
C ARG A 4 -13.77 1.10 -26.05
N MET A 5 -12.54 1.20 -25.55
CA MET A 5 -11.38 0.40 -25.97
C MET A 5 -11.77 -1.04 -26.31
N SER A 6 -11.42 -1.47 -27.53
CA SER A 6 -11.73 -2.81 -28.05
C SER A 6 -10.89 -3.88 -27.37
N ILE A 7 -11.25 -5.15 -27.54
CA ILE A 7 -10.49 -6.27 -26.94
C ILE A 7 -9.09 -6.36 -27.56
N GLU A 8 -8.98 -6.15 -28.87
CA GLU A 8 -7.70 -6.18 -29.59
C GLU A 8 -6.80 -5.01 -29.20
N GLU A 9 -7.37 -3.81 -29.06
CA GLU A 9 -6.67 -2.64 -28.53
C GLU A 9 -6.18 -2.88 -27.10
N ALA A 10 -6.97 -3.55 -26.26
CA ALA A 10 -6.57 -3.88 -24.91
C ALA A 10 -5.37 -4.85 -24.88
N TYR A 11 -5.33 -5.85 -25.76
CA TYR A 11 -4.15 -6.71 -25.92
C TYR A 11 -2.93 -5.91 -26.40
N PHE A 12 -3.11 -5.01 -27.37
CA PHE A 12 -2.05 -4.15 -27.87
C PHE A 12 -1.47 -3.23 -26.79
N VAL A 13 -2.31 -2.59 -25.98
CA VAL A 13 -1.90 -1.73 -24.85
C VAL A 13 -1.08 -2.51 -23.80
N LEU A 14 -1.38 -3.80 -23.59
CA LEU A 14 -0.61 -4.66 -22.70
C LEU A 14 0.59 -5.35 -23.39
N GLU A 15 0.89 -5.00 -24.63
CA GLU A 15 1.96 -5.59 -25.44
C GLU A 15 1.81 -7.12 -25.59
N LEU A 16 0.57 -7.60 -25.69
CA LEU A 16 0.21 -9.00 -25.77
C LEU A 16 -0.43 -9.35 -27.11
N LYS A 17 -0.34 -10.63 -27.48
CA LYS A 17 -1.08 -11.17 -28.62
C LYS A 17 -2.52 -11.54 -28.21
N PRO A 18 -3.51 -11.41 -29.10
CA PRO A 18 -4.86 -11.90 -28.84
C PRO A 18 -4.86 -13.37 -28.43
N GLY A 19 -5.61 -13.70 -27.37
CA GLY A 19 -5.67 -15.05 -26.82
C GLY A 19 -4.64 -15.37 -25.73
N ALA A 20 -3.83 -14.39 -25.29
CA ALA A 20 -2.94 -14.59 -24.14
C ALA A 20 -3.71 -15.02 -22.89
N SER A 21 -3.07 -15.87 -22.08
CA SER A 21 -3.67 -16.41 -20.86
C SER A 21 -3.89 -15.32 -19.80
N GLN A 22 -4.84 -15.55 -18.90
CA GLN A 22 -5.09 -14.65 -17.77
C GLN A 22 -3.86 -14.49 -16.85
N ALA A 23 -2.99 -15.50 -16.79
CA ALA A 23 -1.72 -15.42 -16.06
C ALA A 23 -0.75 -14.44 -16.73
N GLU A 24 -0.61 -14.50 -18.05
CA GLU A 24 0.24 -13.57 -18.83
C GLU A 24 -0.29 -12.14 -18.74
N ILE A 25 -1.60 -11.93 -18.91
CA ILE A 25 -2.26 -10.63 -18.77
C ILE A 25 -1.96 -10.01 -17.39
N LYS A 26 -2.11 -10.81 -16.32
CA LYS A 26 -1.82 -10.34 -14.96
C LYS A 26 -0.34 -10.04 -14.74
N HIS A 27 0.55 -10.81 -15.35
CA HIS A 27 1.98 -10.61 -15.26
C HIS A 27 2.41 -9.32 -15.98
N THR A 28 2.00 -9.13 -17.24
CA THR A 28 2.33 -7.94 -18.02
C THR A 28 1.74 -6.68 -17.40
N TYR A 29 0.49 -6.73 -16.92
CA TYR A 29 -0.11 -5.63 -16.17
C TYR A 29 0.76 -5.17 -15.00
N ARG A 30 1.19 -6.10 -14.13
CA ARG A 30 2.05 -5.78 -12.98
C ARG A 30 3.40 -5.20 -13.42
N ARG A 31 3.99 -5.74 -14.49
CA ARG A 31 5.25 -5.25 -15.05
C ARG A 31 5.10 -3.82 -15.56
N LEU A 32 4.07 -3.55 -16.37
CA LEU A 32 3.84 -2.23 -16.97
C LEU A 32 3.51 -1.17 -15.93
N VAL A 33 2.64 -1.47 -14.95
CA VAL A 33 2.37 -0.55 -13.83
C VAL A 33 3.63 -0.24 -13.03
N LYS A 34 4.52 -1.23 -12.84
CA LYS A 34 5.79 -1.01 -12.15
C LYS A 34 6.72 -0.09 -12.95
N ILE A 35 6.75 -0.21 -14.28
CA ILE A 35 7.59 0.63 -15.17
C ILE A 35 7.05 2.05 -15.21
N TRP A 36 5.76 2.20 -15.47
CA TRP A 36 5.08 3.48 -15.67
C TRP A 36 4.54 4.11 -14.39
N HIS A 37 5.05 3.71 -13.21
CA HIS A 37 4.65 4.36 -11.97
C HIS A 37 5.20 5.80 -11.93
N PRO A 38 4.39 6.84 -11.64
CA PRO A 38 4.84 8.23 -11.72
C PRO A 38 6.02 8.56 -10.81
N ASP A 39 6.13 7.92 -9.64
CA ASP A 39 7.30 8.06 -8.74
C ASP A 39 8.63 7.59 -9.35
N ASN A 40 8.62 6.89 -10.49
CA ASN A 40 9.86 6.52 -11.19
C ASN A 40 10.42 7.66 -12.05
N PHE A 41 9.64 8.73 -12.28
CA PHE A 41 10.00 9.83 -13.16
C PHE A 41 10.23 11.11 -12.35
N SER A 42 11.17 11.94 -12.80
CA SER A 42 11.50 13.21 -12.11
C SER A 42 10.85 14.42 -12.77
N LEU A 43 10.70 14.42 -14.10
CA LEU A 43 10.13 15.55 -14.85
C LEU A 43 8.59 15.52 -14.81
N VAL A 44 7.97 16.69 -14.65
CA VAL A 44 6.50 16.83 -14.57
C VAL A 44 5.81 16.22 -15.80
N GLN A 45 6.29 16.57 -16.99
CA GLN A 45 5.74 16.03 -18.24
C GLN A 45 5.80 14.49 -18.29
N GLN A 46 6.92 13.88 -17.87
CA GLN A 46 7.05 12.42 -17.84
C GLN A 46 6.13 11.77 -16.81
N LYS A 47 5.85 12.45 -15.68
CA LYS A 47 4.89 11.98 -14.69
C LYS A 47 3.47 11.98 -15.26
N GLU A 48 3.08 13.04 -15.95
CA GLU A 48 1.77 13.14 -16.62
C GLU A 48 1.62 12.05 -17.68
N GLU A 49 2.63 11.85 -18.52
CA GLU A 49 2.66 10.76 -19.51
C GLU A 49 2.54 9.38 -18.83
N ALA A 50 3.25 9.16 -17.72
CA ALA A 50 3.19 7.93 -16.96
C ALA A 50 1.80 7.68 -16.34
N GLU A 51 1.13 8.73 -15.86
CA GLU A 51 -0.24 8.66 -15.38
C GLU A 51 -1.23 8.28 -16.49
N GLU A 52 -1.11 8.88 -17.67
CA GLU A 52 -1.93 8.54 -18.84
C GLU A 52 -1.69 7.09 -19.27
N LYS A 53 -0.43 6.64 -19.32
CA LYS A 53 -0.09 5.24 -19.60
C LYS A 53 -0.72 4.30 -18.59
N ILE A 54 -0.65 4.59 -17.28
CA ILE A 54 -1.29 3.77 -16.26
C ILE A 54 -2.82 3.74 -16.43
N LYS A 55 -3.47 4.86 -16.79
CA LYS A 55 -4.91 4.88 -17.07
C LYS A 55 -5.27 3.91 -18.19
N LEU A 56 -4.53 3.96 -19.31
CA LEU A 56 -4.73 3.04 -20.44
C LEU A 56 -4.47 1.58 -20.05
N ILE A 57 -3.38 1.30 -19.33
CA ILE A 57 -3.05 -0.04 -18.85
C ILE A 57 -4.15 -0.61 -17.94
N ASN A 58 -4.71 0.22 -17.05
CA ASN A 58 -5.80 -0.18 -16.16
C ASN A 58 -7.10 -0.44 -16.94
N GLU A 59 -7.42 0.39 -17.94
CA GLU A 59 -8.59 0.19 -18.79
C GLU A 59 -8.47 -1.13 -19.57
N ALA A 60 -7.33 -1.35 -20.23
CA ALA A 60 -7.03 -2.56 -20.97
C ALA A 60 -7.10 -3.82 -20.08
N TYR A 61 -6.48 -3.77 -18.90
CA TYR A 61 -6.53 -4.88 -17.94
C TYR A 61 -7.96 -5.17 -17.49
N ASN A 62 -8.76 -4.14 -17.16
CA ASN A 62 -10.14 -4.35 -16.73
C ASN A 62 -11.01 -4.94 -17.85
N LYS A 63 -10.78 -4.56 -19.10
CA LYS A 63 -11.44 -5.17 -20.27
C LYS A 63 -11.12 -6.65 -20.40
N LEU A 64 -9.83 -7.00 -20.34
CA LEU A 64 -9.38 -8.38 -20.50
C LEU A 64 -9.66 -9.26 -19.29
N LYS A 65 -9.74 -8.68 -18.08
CA LYS A 65 -10.06 -9.40 -16.85
C LYS A 65 -11.43 -10.08 -16.90
N SER A 66 -12.41 -9.45 -17.55
CA SER A 66 -13.76 -10.00 -17.72
C SER A 66 -13.91 -10.87 -18.97
N TYR A 67 -12.94 -10.84 -19.88
CA TYR A 67 -12.99 -11.57 -21.13
C TYR A 67 -12.44 -12.99 -20.94
N GLN A 68 -13.30 -14.00 -21.12
CA GLN A 68 -12.89 -15.39 -21.23
C GLN A 68 -12.94 -15.78 -22.72
N PRO A 69 -11.79 -16.09 -23.35
CA PRO A 69 -11.80 -16.70 -24.67
C PRO A 69 -12.52 -18.05 -24.58
N THR A 70 -13.47 -18.29 -25.48
CA THR A 70 -14.11 -19.60 -25.64
C THR A 70 -13.03 -20.66 -25.88
N GLN A 71 -13.20 -21.79 -25.21
CA GLN A 71 -12.17 -22.77 -24.87
C GLN A 71 -11.40 -23.31 -26.10
N ALA A 72 -10.07 -23.21 -26.04
CA ALA A 72 -9.19 -24.22 -26.61
C ALA A 72 -8.62 -25.01 -25.43
N GLU A 73 -8.83 -26.32 -25.46
CA GLU A 73 -8.42 -27.27 -24.44
C GLU A 73 -6.92 -27.14 -24.14
N HIS A 74 -6.60 -26.85 -22.88
CA HIS A 74 -5.25 -27.06 -22.35
C HIS A 74 -5.32 -28.05 -21.19
N PRO A 75 -4.39 -29.03 -21.12
CA PRO A 75 -4.50 -30.15 -20.20
C PRO A 75 -4.32 -29.69 -18.77
N HIS A 76 -5.10 -30.30 -17.87
CA HIS A 76 -4.92 -30.20 -16.42
C HIS A 76 -3.47 -30.53 -16.05
N PRO A 77 -2.74 -29.65 -15.33
CA PRO A 77 -1.55 -30.10 -14.63
C PRO A 77 -2.00 -30.99 -13.47
N THR A 78 -1.57 -32.25 -13.53
CA THR A 78 -1.66 -33.22 -12.45
C THR A 78 -1.15 -32.60 -11.15
N SER A 79 -1.99 -32.64 -10.13
CA SER A 79 -1.64 -32.25 -8.77
C SER A 79 -0.66 -33.26 -8.18
N GLU A 80 0.64 -33.04 -8.34
CA GLU A 80 1.65 -33.71 -7.53
C GLU A 80 1.81 -32.97 -6.20
N SER A 81 1.27 -33.58 -5.14
CA SER A 81 1.49 -33.13 -3.78
C SER A 81 2.89 -33.54 -3.31
N TYR A 82 3.84 -32.62 -3.36
CA TYR A 82 5.09 -32.78 -2.62
C TYR A 82 4.86 -32.38 -1.17
N GLN A 83 4.56 -33.37 -0.32
CA GLN A 83 4.69 -33.20 1.13
C GLN A 83 6.15 -33.40 1.51
N THR A 84 6.92 -32.31 1.54
CA THR A 84 8.21 -32.29 2.22
C THR A 84 7.98 -32.09 3.73
N PRO A 85 8.61 -32.91 4.60
CA PRO A 85 8.52 -32.69 6.03
C PRO A 85 9.31 -31.42 6.37
N ILE A 86 8.59 -30.35 6.71
CA ILE A 86 9.20 -29.10 7.16
C ILE A 86 9.74 -29.36 8.57
N ALA A 87 11.05 -29.56 8.68
CA ALA A 87 11.73 -29.43 9.97
C ALA A 87 11.42 -28.03 10.51
N ARG A 88 10.68 -27.95 11.63
CA ARG A 88 10.43 -26.69 12.33
C ARG A 88 11.72 -26.20 12.96
N VAL A 89 12.54 -25.53 12.15
CA VAL A 89 13.59 -24.66 12.64
C VAL A 89 12.90 -23.49 13.32
N TYR A 90 13.01 -23.40 14.65
CA TYR A 90 12.63 -22.22 15.41
C TYR A 90 13.63 -21.11 15.07
N VAL A 91 13.39 -20.42 13.95
CA VAL A 91 14.04 -19.13 13.68
C VAL A 91 13.30 -18.08 14.50
N SER A 92 14.05 -17.28 15.26
CA SER A 92 13.53 -16.20 16.09
C SER A 92 12.44 -15.41 15.35
N ARG A 93 11.26 -15.40 15.96
CA ARG A 93 9.99 -14.93 15.43
C ARG A 93 9.98 -13.40 15.45
N PHE A 94 10.44 -12.77 14.37
CA PHE A 94 10.24 -11.33 14.19
C PHE A 94 8.73 -11.02 14.15
N ASN A 95 8.27 -10.18 15.07
CA ASN A 95 6.91 -9.64 15.02
C ASN A 95 6.94 -8.28 14.28
N ALA A 96 5.77 -7.78 13.88
CA ALA A 96 5.67 -6.54 13.11
C ALA A 96 6.28 -5.32 13.85
N GLU A 97 6.26 -5.34 15.19
CA GLU A 97 6.79 -4.27 16.04
C GLU A 97 8.32 -4.17 15.99
N ALA A 98 9.03 -5.30 15.94
CA ALA A 98 10.50 -5.30 15.80
C ALA A 98 10.94 -4.57 14.52
N PHE A 99 10.41 -4.98 13.36
CA PHE A 99 10.68 -4.30 12.09
C PHE A 99 10.25 -2.83 12.10
N TYR A 100 9.14 -2.50 12.76
CA TYR A 100 8.75 -1.09 12.89
C TYR A 100 9.79 -0.28 13.69
N ASN A 101 10.29 -0.83 14.80
CA ASN A 101 11.30 -0.16 15.62
C ASN A 101 12.63 -0.01 14.86
N ASP A 102 13.05 -1.03 14.12
CA ASP A 102 14.24 -0.97 13.26
C ASP A 102 14.08 0.13 12.18
N GLY A 103 12.90 0.20 11.56
CA GLY A 103 12.59 1.26 10.60
C GLY A 103 12.65 2.67 11.22
N VAL A 104 12.15 2.84 12.45
CA VAL A 104 12.25 4.11 13.19
C VAL A 104 13.70 4.45 13.52
N GLU A 105 14.52 3.48 13.89
CA GLU A 105 15.96 3.68 14.12
C GLU A 105 16.67 4.09 12.84
N ASN A 106 16.41 3.40 11.72
CA ASN A 106 16.96 3.74 10.41
C ASN A 106 16.54 5.15 9.95
N VAL A 107 15.32 5.60 10.25
CA VAL A 107 14.91 7.01 10.02
C VAL A 107 15.78 7.98 10.83
N LYS A 108 16.03 7.70 12.13
CA LYS A 108 16.88 8.56 12.98
C LYS A 108 18.31 8.64 12.46
N LEU A 109 18.80 7.55 11.85
CA LEU A 109 20.13 7.47 11.23
C LEU A 109 20.17 8.04 9.80
N GLY A 110 19.05 8.53 9.26
CA GLY A 110 18.95 9.02 7.88
C GLY A 110 19.01 7.92 6.80
N ARG A 111 18.92 6.65 7.20
CA ARG A 111 18.93 5.47 6.32
C ARG A 111 17.53 5.19 5.78
N TYR A 112 17.01 6.12 4.98
CA TYR A 112 15.63 6.10 4.52
C TYR A 112 15.27 4.87 3.65
N LYS A 113 16.20 4.36 2.83
CA LYS A 113 15.96 3.15 2.02
C LYS A 113 15.83 1.88 2.87
N ASP A 114 16.64 1.77 3.92
CA ASP A 114 16.57 0.65 4.86
C ASP A 114 15.28 0.74 5.68
N ALA A 115 14.95 1.94 6.19
CA ALA A 115 13.69 2.18 6.87
C ALA A 115 12.45 1.83 6.03
N LEU A 116 12.48 2.14 4.72
CA LEU A 116 11.41 1.77 3.79
C LEU A 116 11.21 0.25 3.73
N THR A 117 12.30 -0.50 3.74
CA THR A 117 12.31 -1.97 3.75
C THR A 117 11.72 -2.50 5.04
N ASP A 118 12.17 -1.98 6.18
CA ASP A 118 11.72 -2.41 7.50
C ASP A 118 10.23 -2.15 7.72
N PHE A 119 9.74 -0.95 7.39
CA PHE A 119 8.31 -0.66 7.47
C PHE A 119 7.49 -1.54 6.52
N THR A 120 8.03 -1.88 5.35
CA THR A 120 7.38 -2.82 4.43
C THR A 120 7.26 -4.22 5.04
N HIS A 121 8.28 -4.69 5.76
CA HIS A 121 8.20 -5.95 6.50
C HIS A 121 7.19 -5.89 7.64
N ALA A 122 7.18 -4.81 8.43
CA ALA A 122 6.20 -4.58 9.49
C ALA A 122 4.76 -4.65 8.96
N ILE A 123 4.48 -3.98 7.83
CA ILE A 123 3.16 -3.98 7.19
C ILE A 123 2.80 -5.36 6.64
N ARG A 124 3.76 -6.11 6.08
CA ARG A 124 3.50 -7.50 5.62
C ARG A 124 3.10 -8.42 6.76
N LEU A 125 3.71 -8.24 7.94
CA LEU A 125 3.41 -9.04 9.13
C LEU A 125 2.12 -8.60 9.83
N ASN A 126 1.82 -7.29 9.83
CA ASN A 126 0.57 -6.74 10.35
C ASN A 126 0.00 -5.69 9.38
N PRO A 127 -0.93 -6.10 8.50
CA PRO A 127 -1.58 -5.19 7.55
C PRO A 127 -2.47 -4.11 8.17
N ASN A 128 -2.73 -4.18 9.48
CA ASN A 128 -3.48 -3.17 10.24
C ASN A 128 -2.56 -2.30 11.11
N TYR A 129 -1.25 -2.33 10.87
CA TYR A 129 -0.28 -1.53 11.64
C TYR A 129 -0.26 -0.08 11.13
N THR A 130 -1.20 0.72 11.65
CA THR A 130 -1.39 2.12 11.30
C THR A 130 -0.09 2.95 11.33
N GLU A 131 0.71 2.81 12.39
CA GLU A 131 1.94 3.58 12.56
C GLU A 131 2.98 3.22 11.49
N ALA A 132 3.13 1.94 11.14
CA ALA A 132 4.05 1.51 10.09
C ALA A 132 3.70 2.14 8.73
N TYR A 133 2.42 2.26 8.39
CA TYR A 133 1.98 3.00 7.20
C TYR A 133 2.34 4.49 7.27
N LYS A 134 2.11 5.16 8.41
CA LYS A 134 2.42 6.59 8.57
C LYS A 134 3.92 6.87 8.39
N TYR A 135 4.76 6.05 9.03
CA TYR A 135 6.20 6.22 8.93
C TYR A 135 6.74 5.83 7.56
N ARG A 136 6.19 4.80 6.91
CA ARG A 136 6.56 4.48 5.52
C ARG A 136 6.16 5.61 4.57
N GLY A 137 4.97 6.20 4.75
CA GLY A 137 4.52 7.36 3.99
C GLY A 137 5.43 8.57 4.16
N TYR A 138 5.85 8.86 5.39
CA TYR A 138 6.86 9.90 5.67
C TYR A 138 8.19 9.62 4.93
N VAL A 139 8.71 8.41 5.05
CA VAL A 139 9.96 8.00 4.38
C VAL A 139 9.84 8.11 2.86
N CYS A 140 8.71 7.69 2.28
CA CYS A 140 8.41 7.84 0.86
C CYS A 140 8.46 9.32 0.43
N SER A 141 7.84 10.24 1.19
CA SER A 141 7.87 11.67 0.89
C SER A 141 9.29 12.24 0.95
N VAL A 142 10.10 11.85 1.95
CA VAL A 142 11.51 12.26 2.03
C VAL A 142 12.31 11.77 0.81
N LEU A 143 11.99 10.58 0.29
CA LEU A 143 12.62 10.01 -0.90
C LEU A 143 12.02 10.54 -2.23
N GLY A 144 11.00 11.40 -2.19
CA GLY A 144 10.31 11.92 -3.37
C GLY A 144 9.31 10.95 -4.02
N TYR A 145 8.97 9.85 -3.35
CA TYR A 145 7.94 8.90 -3.78
C TYR A 145 6.54 9.36 -3.35
N GLU A 146 6.10 10.47 -3.92
CA GLU A 146 4.87 11.18 -3.53
C GLU A 146 3.60 10.31 -3.63
N HIS A 147 3.45 9.52 -4.71
CA HIS A 147 2.27 8.68 -4.87
C HIS A 147 2.23 7.54 -3.85
N ARG A 148 3.39 6.91 -3.59
CA ARG A 148 3.50 5.89 -2.52
C ARG A 148 3.26 6.50 -1.15
N ALA A 149 3.76 7.71 -0.90
CA ALA A 149 3.55 8.43 0.35
C ALA A 149 2.06 8.67 0.61
N ASN A 150 1.36 9.25 -0.36
CA ASN A 150 -0.07 9.51 -0.27
C ASN A 150 -0.89 8.22 -0.06
N SER A 151 -0.58 7.17 -0.82
CA SER A 151 -1.26 5.87 -0.67
C SER A 151 -1.13 5.29 0.74
N ASP A 152 0.06 5.37 1.34
CA ASP A 152 0.29 4.90 2.70
C ASP A 152 -0.43 5.74 3.76
N LEU A 153 -0.43 7.07 3.59
CA LEU A 153 -1.11 7.99 4.50
C LEU A 153 -2.64 7.82 4.45
N ASP A 154 -3.20 7.64 3.26
CA ASP A 154 -4.63 7.34 3.08
C ASP A 154 -5.00 6.02 3.75
N LYS A 155 -4.15 5.00 3.60
CA LYS A 155 -4.38 3.71 4.25
C LYS A 155 -4.34 3.83 5.77
N ALA A 156 -3.40 4.60 6.32
CA ALA A 156 -3.34 4.87 7.75
C ALA A 156 -4.59 5.61 8.23
N ALA A 157 -5.05 6.65 7.53
CA ALA A 157 -6.26 7.39 7.88
C ALA A 157 -7.51 6.48 7.87
N GLN A 158 -7.61 5.57 6.91
CA GLN A 158 -8.68 4.58 6.86
C GLN A 158 -8.66 3.67 8.11
N LEU A 159 -7.49 3.14 8.48
CA LEU A 159 -7.32 2.27 9.65
C LEU A 159 -7.65 3.01 10.96
N GLU A 160 -7.19 4.25 11.12
CA GLU A 160 -7.55 5.10 12.27
C GLU A 160 -9.06 5.31 12.37
N GLY A 161 -9.72 5.56 11.22
CA GLY A 161 -11.17 5.68 11.14
C GLY A 161 -11.88 4.40 11.62
N GLN A 162 -11.43 3.23 11.18
CA GLN A 162 -11.97 1.93 11.58
C GLN A 162 -11.77 1.66 13.08
N LEU A 163 -10.58 1.96 13.61
CA LEU A 163 -10.27 1.81 15.05
C LEU A 163 -11.17 2.70 15.90
N ARG A 164 -11.33 3.98 15.53
CA ARG A 164 -12.22 4.93 16.22
C ARG A 164 -13.66 4.44 16.25
N ILE A 165 -14.16 3.91 15.13
CA ILE A 165 -15.51 3.35 15.05
C ILE A 165 -15.64 2.16 16.02
N ARG A 166 -14.67 1.23 16.01
CA ARG A 166 -14.64 0.07 16.91
C ARG A 166 -14.60 0.46 18.39
N GLU A 167 -13.82 1.47 18.76
CA GLU A 167 -13.76 2.00 20.13
C GLU A 167 -15.10 2.60 20.58
N ASN A 168 -15.78 3.33 19.69
CA ASN A 168 -17.10 3.89 19.96
C ASN A 168 -18.16 2.79 20.18
N TYR A 169 -18.16 1.73 19.37
CA TYR A 169 -19.04 0.57 19.56
C TYR A 169 -18.73 -0.22 20.85
N SER A 170 -17.45 -0.33 21.21
CA SER A 170 -17.02 -0.99 22.46
C SER A 170 -17.38 -0.14 23.70
N SER A 171 -17.36 1.18 23.55
CA SER A 171 -17.75 2.13 24.59
C SER A 171 -19.27 2.22 24.76
N SER A 172 -20.06 2.09 23.70
CA SER A 172 -21.53 2.09 23.78
C SER A 172 -22.08 0.78 24.35
N SER A 173 -21.49 -0.37 24.01
CA SER A 173 -21.80 -1.66 24.63
C SER A 173 -21.41 -1.71 26.12
N SER A 174 -20.26 -1.16 26.50
CA SER A 174 -19.84 -1.11 27.92
C SER A 174 -20.57 -0.05 28.75
N ARG A 175 -21.00 1.08 28.17
CA ARG A 175 -21.85 2.08 28.87
C ARG A 175 -23.23 1.55 29.24
N ARG A 176 -23.77 0.57 28.50
CA ARG A 176 -25.03 -0.11 28.86
C ARG A 176 -24.87 -1.04 30.08
N SER A 177 -23.64 -1.40 30.44
CA SER A 177 -23.30 -2.27 31.58
C SER A 177 -22.70 -1.51 32.78
N LYS A 178 -22.12 -0.33 32.59
CA LYS A 178 -21.40 0.40 33.65
C LYS A 178 -21.98 1.78 33.94
N ARG A 179 -23.18 1.80 34.54
CA ARG A 179 -23.62 2.92 35.40
C ARG A 179 -23.06 2.71 36.81
N SER A 180 -21.74 2.73 36.96
CA SER A 180 -21.05 3.07 38.23
C SER A 180 -19.53 3.19 38.03
N LYS A 181 -18.95 4.24 38.64
CA LYS A 181 -17.51 4.47 38.94
C LYS A 181 -16.58 4.99 37.81
N GLN A 182 -16.65 6.32 37.63
CA GLN A 182 -15.60 7.35 37.76
C GLN A 182 -14.12 7.10 37.30
N LYS A 183 -13.66 8.05 36.44
CA LYS A 183 -12.30 8.63 36.19
C LYS A 183 -11.04 7.75 36.20
N SER A 184 -10.31 7.77 35.07
CA SER A 184 -8.93 8.30 35.00
C SER A 184 -8.56 8.69 33.55
N ARG A 185 -7.61 9.62 33.38
CA ARG A 185 -7.30 10.35 32.14
C ARG A 185 -6.08 9.75 31.41
N SER A 186 -6.10 9.81 30.08
CA SER A 186 -4.92 10.06 29.24
C SER A 186 -5.40 10.58 27.89
N LYS A 187 -5.19 11.88 27.60
CA LYS A 187 -5.44 12.48 26.28
C LYS A 187 -4.08 12.92 25.75
N PHE A 188 -3.53 12.21 24.77
CA PHE A 188 -2.37 12.68 24.02
C PHE A 188 -2.87 13.59 22.88
N PRO A 189 -2.62 14.91 22.91
CA PRO A 189 -3.22 15.82 21.93
C PRO A 189 -2.38 15.85 20.65
N ILE A 190 -2.94 15.32 19.56
CA ILE A 190 -2.45 15.36 18.16
C ILE A 190 -1.88 16.72 17.73
N GLY A 191 -2.36 17.82 18.33
CA GLY A 191 -1.85 19.18 18.11
C GLY A 191 -0.41 19.43 18.59
N ARG A 192 0.21 18.53 19.35
CA ARG A 192 1.64 18.60 19.70
C ARG A 192 2.53 17.93 18.65
N PHE A 193 2.05 16.89 17.99
CA PHE A 193 2.77 16.19 16.92
C PHE A 193 2.83 17.01 15.63
N PHE A 194 1.72 17.64 15.22
CA PHE A 194 1.72 18.55 14.08
C PHE A 194 2.56 19.82 14.31
N ARG A 195 2.67 20.28 15.55
CA ARG A 195 3.59 21.39 15.91
C ARG A 195 5.06 20.96 15.83
N TRP A 196 5.35 19.74 16.24
CA TRP A 196 6.70 19.17 16.14
C TRP A 196 7.13 18.98 14.67
N ILE A 197 6.24 18.47 13.81
CA ILE A 197 6.48 18.35 12.36
C ILE A 197 6.71 19.72 11.70
N LYS A 198 5.86 20.72 11.99
CA LYS A 198 6.05 22.09 11.45
C LYS A 198 7.36 22.74 11.92
N SER A 199 7.82 22.42 13.12
CA SER A 199 9.10 22.90 13.65
C SER A 199 10.30 22.22 12.98
N LEU A 200 10.19 20.94 12.62
CA LEU A 200 11.26 20.18 11.94
C LEU A 200 11.41 20.58 10.46
N LEU A 201 10.31 20.97 9.81
CA LEU A 201 10.26 21.36 8.39
C LEU A 201 10.59 22.84 8.13
N GLY A 202 10.95 23.64 9.16
CA GLY A 202 11.30 25.06 8.97
C GLY A 202 10.16 25.96 8.47
N LEU A 203 8.90 25.51 8.54
CA LEU A 203 7.72 26.21 8.00
C LEU A 203 7.23 27.39 8.86
N ASN A 204 8.05 27.88 9.81
CA ASN A 204 7.76 29.06 10.63
C ASN A 204 8.30 30.36 10.00
N ARG A 205 8.03 30.60 8.71
CA ARG A 205 8.21 31.95 8.14
C ARG A 205 6.93 32.76 8.35
N ARG A 206 6.95 33.56 9.42
CA ARG A 206 5.98 34.65 9.63
C ARG A 206 6.13 35.62 8.46
N TYR A 207 5.09 35.79 7.66
CA TYR A 207 4.94 37.00 6.86
C TYR A 207 4.73 38.16 7.82
N ARG A 208 5.60 39.15 7.73
CA ARG A 208 5.47 40.46 8.38
C ARG A 208 5.26 41.48 7.28
#